data_AF-A0A257VBG1-F1
#
_entry.id   AF-A0A257VBG1-F1
#
_cell.length_a   1.000
_cell.length_b   1.000
_cell.length_c   1.000
_cell.angle_alpha   90.00
_cell.angle_beta   90.00
_cell.angle_gamma   90.00
#
_symmetry.space_group_name_H-M   'P 1'
#
loop_
_entity.id
_entity.type
_entity.pdbx_description
1 polymer ?
#
loop_
_entity_poly.entity_id
_entity_poly.type
_entity_poly.pdbx_seq_one_letter_code
_entity_poly.pdbx_strand_id
1 'polypeptide(L)'
;MNLTVAGNATCHAGGTSDCPIGNPSGVFLCRNNPYFPGDGPGPAGPAIPYDSLAAKIGATGPPFVVGPTKRVTSATGGELYLVFNDCTGGTGSPGYADNAGQDTVTVTVTSSISVTIGASVPAAGVPLGQTISVPVTVSAGANSLSSVSLANLKFVASGPTPPSGAKAILTVTSTPPGTTGFSLAANGSKTFTYQLKATATGVASVGVTATGKDANGTKVTASAQQAIAVTTKALVITLVSSPGTTKLAVNEKGVIETKKVNVVVTFANVTKKTITGVQLIGLDPEPQDKTQALTQLALPKKSIPLMIGSVSPGAKVKKTFTLSVNGDGAYQWRALALYNDPTVKGGNGRAIAVGGPFETKVPPLYFTSATTPDNIYKQNGAEFVRGGNTWYVKATIKNESSYRTLCVSPVVPTFKGNAAGIGPHDITVAGVREDAPPYAGPLKPGDSATIEMYVDTSSNSSTRGEVTFDPRAAVLDKGASCTASTVGAMTPLAAADTTIPKGTDSELVRVDTSNPIPITRSGAEDLIYGVGAIPVGVVQALFDSAVALEAGAGDAVSLNGLYTSLLTTYPPVAAVKSSITAATV
;
A
#
# COMPACT_ATOMS: atom_id res chain seq x y z
N MET A 1 -50.28 10.53 22.49
CA MET A 1 -51.62 10.11 22.05
C MET A 1 -52.63 11.14 22.54
N ASN A 2 -53.53 11.60 21.68
CA ASN A 2 -54.67 12.44 22.05
C ASN A 2 -55.94 11.59 21.90
N LEU A 3 -56.85 11.74 22.85
CA LEU A 3 -58.16 11.14 22.87
C LEU A 3 -59.18 12.27 22.87
N THR A 4 -60.18 12.23 22.00
CA THR A 4 -61.32 13.16 22.03
C THR A 4 -62.60 12.34 22.00
N VAL A 5 -63.57 12.76 22.81
CA VAL A 5 -64.93 12.22 22.79
C VAL A 5 -65.83 13.32 22.26
N ALA A 6 -66.66 12.98 21.28
CA ALA A 6 -67.68 13.87 20.74
C ALA A 6 -68.92 13.05 20.42
N GLY A 7 -70.09 13.55 20.76
CA GLY A 7 -71.33 12.83 20.56
C GLY A 7 -72.53 13.60 21.05
N ASN A 8 -73.66 12.91 21.09
CA ASN A 8 -74.91 13.43 21.62
C ASN A 8 -75.53 12.44 22.61
N ALA A 9 -74.72 11.59 23.24
CA ALA A 9 -75.22 10.64 24.21
C ALA A 9 -75.91 11.38 25.36
N THR A 10 -77.19 11.08 25.52
CA THR A 10 -78.05 11.60 26.59
C THR A 10 -78.54 10.44 27.44
N CYS A 11 -78.45 10.58 28.76
CA CYS A 11 -79.20 9.72 29.68
C CYS A 11 -80.65 10.22 29.70
N HIS A 12 -81.60 9.41 29.25
CA HIS A 12 -83.04 9.63 29.35
C HIS A 12 -83.59 9.03 30.64
N ALA A 13 -83.46 9.74 31.77
CA ALA A 13 -84.35 9.51 32.90
C ALA A 13 -84.83 10.84 33.48
N GLY A 14 -86.15 11.03 33.51
CA GLY A 14 -86.84 12.15 34.15
C GLY A 14 -86.81 12.11 35.68
N GLY A 15 -85.64 11.85 36.25
CA GLY A 15 -85.39 11.71 37.68
C GLY A 15 -83.90 11.56 37.90
N THR A 16 -83.39 12.19 38.95
CA THR A 16 -81.97 12.23 39.27
C THR A 16 -81.33 10.83 39.29
N SER A 17 -80.18 10.73 38.61
CA SER A 17 -79.15 9.68 38.67
C SER A 17 -79.42 8.36 37.96
N ASP A 18 -79.05 8.26 36.68
CA ASP A 18 -78.76 6.97 36.01
C ASP A 18 -77.65 7.08 34.94
N CYS A 19 -76.60 7.87 35.19
CA CYS A 19 -75.37 7.78 34.38
C CYS A 19 -74.23 7.16 35.21
N PRO A 20 -74.06 5.83 35.27
CA PRO A 20 -72.91 5.21 35.92
C PRO A 20 -71.68 5.26 35.01
N ILE A 21 -70.55 5.73 35.54
CA ILE A 21 -69.24 5.25 35.10
C ILE A 21 -68.52 4.77 36.37
N GLY A 22 -68.42 3.46 36.53
CA GLY A 22 -67.82 2.81 37.70
C GLY A 22 -66.30 2.79 37.69
N ASN A 23 -65.72 2.28 38.78
CA ASN A 23 -64.30 1.98 38.91
C ASN A 23 -63.87 0.99 37.79
N PRO A 24 -62.96 1.36 36.88
CA PRO A 24 -62.54 0.53 35.74
C PRO A 24 -61.60 -0.64 36.10
N SER A 25 -61.40 -0.89 37.39
CA SER A 25 -60.84 -2.15 37.91
C SER A 25 -61.91 -3.16 38.37
N GLY A 26 -63.19 -2.78 38.39
CA GLY A 26 -64.31 -3.65 38.79
C GLY A 26 -65.05 -4.25 37.60
N VAL A 27 -65.62 -5.44 37.78
CA VAL A 27 -66.47 -6.14 36.80
C VAL A 27 -67.92 -6.09 37.27
N PHE A 28 -68.86 -5.68 36.42
CA PHE A 28 -70.25 -6.15 36.53
C PHE A 28 -70.74 -6.74 35.21
N LEU A 29 -71.48 -7.83 35.40
CA LEU A 29 -72.14 -8.68 34.43
C LEU A 29 -73.58 -8.20 34.22
N CYS A 30 -74.04 -8.06 32.98
CA CYS A 30 -75.48 -8.09 32.70
C CYS A 30 -76.05 -9.38 33.33
N ARG A 31 -77.08 -9.23 34.18
CA ARG A 31 -77.56 -10.24 35.14
C ARG A 31 -77.88 -11.60 34.47
N ASN A 32 -76.99 -12.59 34.68
CA ASN A 32 -77.20 -14.07 34.72
C ASN A 32 -76.03 -14.89 34.11
N ASN A 33 -74.86 -14.92 34.76
CA ASN A 33 -73.86 -15.99 34.54
C ASN A 33 -73.36 -16.51 35.91
N PRO A 34 -73.56 -17.80 36.26
CA PRO A 34 -73.43 -18.29 37.65
C PRO A 34 -72.00 -18.62 38.13
N TYR A 35 -70.93 -18.01 37.60
CA TYR A 35 -69.57 -18.56 37.81
C TYR A 35 -68.59 -17.87 38.78
N PHE A 36 -68.79 -16.66 39.35
CA PHE A 36 -67.80 -16.09 40.30
C PHE A 36 -68.36 -15.02 41.27
N PRO A 37 -68.10 -15.08 42.61
CA PRO A 37 -68.42 -14.02 43.56
C PRO A 37 -67.17 -13.19 44.00
N GLY A 38 -67.29 -11.86 44.07
CA GLY A 38 -66.33 -11.00 44.78
C GLY A 38 -66.10 -9.61 44.16
N ASP A 39 -66.49 -8.59 44.92
CA ASP A 39 -66.15 -7.14 44.88
C ASP A 39 -66.40 -6.31 43.59
N GLY A 40 -67.45 -5.46 43.64
CA GLY A 40 -67.85 -4.47 42.63
C GLY A 40 -68.46 -3.17 43.21
N PRO A 41 -68.63 -2.07 42.42
CA PRO A 41 -68.44 -0.69 42.87
C PRO A 41 -69.70 0.06 43.39
N GLY A 42 -69.48 1.01 44.32
CA GLY A 42 -70.45 1.98 44.85
C GLY A 42 -70.51 3.34 44.09
N PRO A 43 -71.39 4.27 44.52
CA PRO A 43 -71.85 5.42 43.71
C PRO A 43 -70.86 6.60 43.60
N ALA A 44 -70.94 7.36 42.50
CA ALA A 44 -70.22 8.63 42.30
C ALA A 44 -71.18 9.83 42.17
N GLY A 45 -70.76 10.98 42.69
CA GLY A 45 -71.56 12.21 42.81
C GLY A 45 -71.51 13.19 41.61
N PRO A 46 -72.18 14.36 41.72
CA PRO A 46 -72.69 15.22 40.63
C PRO A 46 -71.67 16.05 39.81
N ALA A 47 -70.41 15.64 39.69
CA ALA A 47 -69.33 16.51 39.20
C ALA A 47 -68.73 16.16 37.82
N ILE A 48 -69.32 15.25 37.02
CA ILE A 48 -68.75 14.84 35.73
C ILE A 48 -69.60 15.33 34.54
N PRO A 49 -69.01 16.03 33.54
CA PRO A 49 -69.74 16.55 32.38
C PRO A 49 -70.25 15.46 31.42
N TYR A 50 -71.42 15.70 30.82
CA TYR A 50 -71.87 15.07 29.58
C TYR A 50 -70.77 15.26 28.50
N ASP A 51 -70.45 14.23 27.71
CA ASP A 51 -69.27 14.13 26.80
C ASP A 51 -67.96 13.65 27.44
N SER A 52 -68.02 12.72 28.40
CA SER A 52 -66.80 12.13 28.98
C SER A 52 -66.87 10.63 29.23
N LEU A 53 -65.71 9.96 29.17
CA LEU A 53 -65.56 8.50 29.32
C LEU A 53 -64.45 8.12 30.28
N ALA A 54 -64.62 7.01 30.99
CA ALA A 54 -63.49 6.36 31.66
C ALA A 54 -62.69 5.50 30.67
N ALA A 55 -61.38 5.66 30.73
CA ALA A 55 -60.44 4.89 29.94
C ALA A 55 -59.27 4.40 30.79
N LYS A 56 -58.61 3.32 30.35
CA LYS A 56 -57.28 2.91 30.85
C LYS A 56 -56.45 2.31 29.72
N ILE A 57 -55.13 2.32 29.88
CA ILE A 57 -54.17 1.75 28.91
C ILE A 57 -53.46 0.56 29.55
N GLY A 58 -53.58 -0.61 28.91
CA GLY A 58 -53.04 -1.87 29.42
C GLY A 58 -53.83 -2.44 30.60
N ALA A 59 -53.60 -3.71 30.91
CA ALA A 59 -54.37 -4.44 31.94
C ALA A 59 -54.21 -3.85 33.36
N THR A 60 -53.05 -3.26 33.66
CA THR A 60 -52.66 -2.75 34.99
C THR A 60 -52.50 -1.23 35.06
N GLY A 61 -52.78 -0.51 33.97
CA GLY A 61 -52.60 0.94 33.94
C GLY A 61 -53.63 1.68 34.80
N PRO A 62 -53.25 2.81 35.43
CA PRO A 62 -54.19 3.61 36.21
C PRO A 62 -55.26 4.22 35.29
N PRO A 63 -56.53 4.21 35.70
CA PRO A 63 -57.59 4.77 34.89
C PRO A 63 -57.61 6.29 34.88
N PHE A 64 -58.21 6.84 33.84
CA PHE A 64 -58.37 8.28 33.65
C PHE A 64 -59.66 8.62 32.90
N VAL A 65 -60.16 9.83 33.11
CA VAL A 65 -61.31 10.37 32.37
C VAL A 65 -60.84 11.07 31.10
N VAL A 66 -61.50 10.75 29.99
CA VAL A 66 -61.42 11.43 28.70
C VAL A 66 -62.63 12.35 28.61
N GLY A 67 -62.43 13.66 28.80
CA GLY A 67 -63.46 14.66 28.48
C GLY A 67 -63.46 15.01 26.99
N PRO A 68 -63.83 16.26 26.61
CA PRO A 68 -63.79 16.71 25.22
C PRO A 68 -62.41 16.52 24.55
N THR A 69 -61.33 16.62 25.33
CA THR A 69 -59.97 16.29 24.87
C THR A 69 -59.11 15.82 26.05
N LYS A 70 -58.31 14.77 25.84
CA LYS A 70 -57.30 14.27 26.79
C LYS A 70 -56.00 13.95 26.06
N ARG A 71 -54.89 14.54 26.51
CA ARG A 71 -53.55 14.19 26.06
C ARG A 71 -52.93 13.17 27.02
N VAL A 72 -52.48 12.03 26.48
CA VAL A 72 -51.73 11.00 27.21
C VAL A 72 -50.27 11.05 26.76
N THR A 73 -49.38 11.41 27.68
CA THR A 73 -47.95 11.68 27.42
C THR A 73 -47.02 10.52 27.74
N SER A 74 -47.50 9.47 28.43
CA SER A 74 -46.68 8.38 28.96
C SER A 74 -47.36 7.01 28.83
N ALA A 75 -48.05 6.77 27.71
CA ALA A 75 -48.63 5.46 27.43
C ALA A 75 -47.51 4.44 27.21
N THR A 76 -47.37 3.45 28.08
CA THR A 76 -46.35 2.39 28.03
C THR A 76 -46.66 1.29 27.00
N GLY A 77 -47.59 1.53 26.07
CA GLY A 77 -48.15 0.51 25.18
C GLY A 77 -49.20 -0.37 25.88
N GLY A 78 -50.13 -0.94 25.10
CA GLY A 78 -51.21 -1.80 25.59
C GLY A 78 -52.56 -1.53 24.90
N GLU A 79 -53.56 -2.35 25.21
CA GLU A 79 -54.94 -2.17 24.74
C GLU A 79 -55.58 -0.96 25.44
N LEU A 80 -56.36 -0.17 24.68
CA LEU A 80 -57.19 0.92 25.21
C LEU A 80 -58.56 0.34 25.58
N TYR A 81 -58.90 0.37 26.86
CA TYR A 81 -60.23 -0.02 27.33
C TYR A 81 -61.08 1.23 27.50
N LEU A 82 -62.25 1.25 26.87
CA LEU A 82 -63.26 2.31 26.99
C LEU A 82 -64.47 1.72 27.71
N VAL A 83 -64.98 2.41 28.72
CA VAL A 83 -66.16 1.97 29.46
C VAL A 83 -67.33 2.90 29.14
N PHE A 84 -68.32 2.36 28.45
CA PHE A 84 -69.66 2.92 28.28
C PHE A 84 -70.65 2.08 29.09
N ASN A 85 -71.51 2.72 29.88
CA ASN A 85 -72.54 1.99 30.59
C ASN A 85 -73.80 1.87 29.73
N ASP A 86 -74.09 0.65 29.27
CA ASP A 86 -75.41 0.27 28.78
C ASP A 86 -75.63 -1.20 29.18
N CYS A 87 -76.62 -1.45 30.03
CA CYS A 87 -76.94 -2.78 30.52
C CYS A 87 -78.21 -3.28 29.82
N THR A 88 -78.07 -4.11 28.80
CA THR A 88 -79.21 -4.87 28.25
C THR A 88 -79.71 -5.87 29.29
N GLY A 89 -80.89 -5.61 29.84
CA GLY A 89 -81.58 -6.55 30.72
C GLY A 89 -81.90 -7.86 29.99
N GLY A 90 -81.50 -8.99 30.57
CA GLY A 90 -81.92 -10.30 30.08
C GLY A 90 -83.44 -10.45 30.09
N THR A 91 -83.96 -11.35 29.27
CA THR A 91 -85.38 -11.64 29.07
C THR A 91 -86.12 -11.79 30.40
N GLY A 92 -86.89 -10.77 30.80
CA GLY A 92 -87.69 -10.76 32.03
C GLY A 92 -87.48 -9.57 32.99
N SER A 93 -86.54 -8.67 32.73
CA SER A 93 -86.48 -7.35 33.41
C SER A 93 -86.38 -6.24 32.36
N PRO A 94 -87.07 -5.09 32.53
CA PRO A 94 -86.82 -3.93 31.69
C PRO A 94 -85.36 -3.54 31.94
N GLY A 95 -84.49 -3.78 30.96
CA GLY A 95 -83.13 -3.27 31.00
C GLY A 95 -83.15 -1.76 31.13
N TYR A 96 -82.12 -1.20 31.75
CA TYR A 96 -81.82 0.23 31.73
C TYR A 96 -81.41 0.61 30.30
N ALA A 97 -82.38 0.69 29.40
CA ALA A 97 -82.24 1.23 28.05
C ALA A 97 -82.63 2.71 28.09
N ASP A 98 -82.01 3.46 28.99
CA ASP A 98 -82.24 4.88 29.21
C ASP A 98 -81.18 5.73 28.52
N ASN A 99 -80.07 5.17 28.05
CA ASN A 99 -79.10 5.91 27.27
C ASN A 99 -79.51 5.94 25.78
N ALA A 100 -79.63 7.14 25.22
CA ALA A 100 -79.90 7.36 23.80
C ALA A 100 -78.82 8.27 23.19
N GLY A 101 -78.53 8.08 21.90
CA GLY A 101 -77.50 8.84 21.18
C GLY A 101 -76.26 8.02 20.87
N GLN A 102 -75.23 8.67 20.36
CA GLN A 102 -73.96 8.04 19.97
C GLN A 102 -72.79 8.93 20.36
N ASP A 103 -71.77 8.32 20.94
CA ASP A 103 -70.47 8.95 21.15
C ASP A 103 -69.43 8.35 20.21
N THR A 104 -68.61 9.22 19.64
CA THR A 104 -67.45 8.88 18.82
C THR A 104 -66.19 9.20 19.59
N VAL A 105 -65.40 8.17 19.89
CA VAL A 105 -64.06 8.33 20.47
C VAL A 105 -63.02 8.36 19.35
N THR A 106 -62.38 9.50 19.17
CA THR A 106 -61.28 9.62 18.22
C THR A 106 -59.95 9.47 18.95
N VAL A 107 -59.20 8.44 18.56
CA VAL A 107 -57.82 8.21 19.00
C VAL A 107 -56.86 8.79 17.98
N THR A 108 -56.14 9.84 18.33
CA THR A 108 -55.06 10.37 17.51
C THR A 108 -53.71 9.99 18.13
N VAL A 109 -53.02 9.02 17.53
CA VAL A 109 -51.62 8.73 17.86
C VAL A 109 -50.74 9.68 17.07
N THR A 110 -50.07 10.62 17.74
CA THR A 110 -49.13 11.52 17.09
C THR A 110 -47.95 10.73 16.54
N SER A 111 -47.79 10.80 15.22
CA SER A 111 -46.65 10.23 14.53
C SER A 111 -45.38 10.94 14.95
N SER A 112 -44.32 10.19 15.19
CA SER A 112 -43.01 10.72 15.55
C SER A 112 -41.94 10.10 14.68
N ILE A 113 -40.95 10.91 14.34
CA ILE A 113 -39.68 10.46 13.77
C ILE A 113 -38.58 10.78 14.78
N SER A 114 -37.59 9.92 14.92
CA SER A 114 -36.37 10.23 15.65
C SER A 114 -35.17 9.98 14.74
N VAL A 115 -34.09 10.71 15.01
CA VAL A 115 -32.80 10.51 14.35
C VAL A 115 -31.72 10.52 15.40
N THR A 116 -30.77 9.60 15.30
CA THR A 116 -29.60 9.52 16.17
C THR A 116 -28.34 9.44 15.33
N ILE A 117 -27.29 10.10 15.80
CA ILE A 117 -25.95 9.98 15.23
C ILE A 117 -25.20 9.02 16.15
N GLY A 118 -24.98 7.80 15.70
CA GLY A 118 -24.13 6.85 16.39
C GLY A 118 -22.68 7.25 16.19
N ALA A 119 -21.98 7.52 17.29
CA ALA A 119 -20.56 7.76 17.26
C ALA A 119 -19.81 6.42 17.43
N SER A 120 -19.00 6.04 16.45
CA SER A 120 -17.79 5.26 16.71
C SER A 120 -16.62 6.21 16.98
N VAL A 121 -16.88 7.32 17.67
CA VAL A 121 -15.84 8.31 17.99
C VAL A 121 -15.08 7.77 19.19
N PRO A 122 -13.77 7.46 19.04
CA PRO A 122 -12.96 7.06 20.18
C PRO A 122 -13.03 8.15 21.24
N ALA A 123 -13.01 7.78 22.52
CA ALA A 123 -13.02 8.77 23.62
C ALA A 123 -11.88 9.81 23.51
N ALA A 124 -10.83 9.50 22.74
CA ALA A 124 -9.67 10.35 22.47
C ALA A 124 -9.80 11.25 21.23
N GLY A 125 -10.96 11.26 20.56
CA GLY A 125 -11.18 11.95 19.30
C GLY A 125 -10.60 11.20 18.09
N VAL A 126 -10.72 11.82 16.93
CA VAL A 126 -10.29 11.30 15.63
C VAL A 126 -8.93 11.90 15.28
N PRO A 127 -7.87 11.12 15.02
CA PRO A 127 -6.60 11.68 14.61
C PRO A 127 -6.68 12.41 13.27
N LEU A 128 -5.98 13.55 13.13
CA LEU A 128 -5.86 14.28 11.86
C LEU A 128 -5.42 13.34 10.72
N GLY A 129 -6.13 13.38 9.60
CA GLY A 129 -5.89 12.57 8.39
C GLY A 129 -6.63 11.22 8.35
N GLN A 130 -7.21 10.76 9.46
CA GLN A 130 -8.01 9.52 9.51
C GLN A 130 -9.40 9.70 8.86
N THR A 131 -9.95 8.59 8.38
CA THR A 131 -11.36 8.48 7.96
C THR A 131 -12.14 7.65 8.98
N ILE A 132 -13.32 8.11 9.37
CA ILE A 132 -14.21 7.42 10.32
C ILE A 132 -15.59 7.15 9.73
N SER A 133 -16.20 6.05 10.17
CA SER A 133 -17.57 5.64 9.83
C SER A 133 -18.56 6.20 10.86
N VAL A 134 -19.51 7.02 10.41
CA VAL A 134 -20.55 7.62 11.26
C VAL A 134 -21.92 7.05 10.88
N PRO A 135 -22.48 6.09 11.65
CA PRO A 135 -23.83 5.62 11.46
C PRO A 135 -24.85 6.68 11.90
N VAL A 136 -25.86 6.91 11.06
CA VAL A 136 -27.03 7.74 11.36
C VAL A 136 -28.27 6.87 11.26
N THR A 137 -28.99 6.72 12.36
CA THR A 137 -30.19 5.89 12.43
C THR A 137 -31.44 6.76 12.45
N VAL A 138 -32.38 6.47 11.56
CA VAL A 138 -33.71 7.10 11.52
C VAL A 138 -34.74 6.07 11.97
N SER A 139 -35.59 6.42 12.92
CA SER A 139 -36.61 5.53 13.46
C SER A 139 -38.00 6.16 13.42
N ALA A 140 -38.99 5.33 13.10
CA ALA A 140 -40.40 5.68 13.24
C ALA A 140 -40.87 5.34 14.66
N GLY A 141 -41.79 6.14 15.20
CA GLY A 141 -42.53 5.80 16.42
C GLY A 141 -43.61 4.74 16.16
N ALA A 142 -44.71 4.81 16.91
CA ALA A 142 -45.79 3.82 16.83
C ALA A 142 -46.53 3.75 15.48
N ASN A 143 -46.33 4.73 14.59
CA ASN A 143 -46.95 4.78 13.26
C ASN A 143 -45.90 4.59 12.16
N SER A 144 -46.30 4.02 11.02
CA SER A 144 -45.46 3.97 9.83
C SER A 144 -45.24 5.37 9.24
N LEU A 145 -44.11 5.54 8.55
CA LEU A 145 -43.72 6.77 7.87
C LEU A 145 -43.44 6.48 6.40
N SER A 146 -43.85 7.40 5.53
CA SER A 146 -43.59 7.39 4.09
C SER A 146 -42.78 8.63 3.68
N SER A 147 -42.21 8.61 2.47
CA SER A 147 -41.42 9.72 1.93
C SER A 147 -40.31 10.21 2.87
N VAL A 148 -39.70 9.29 3.62
CA VAL A 148 -38.67 9.62 4.60
C VAL A 148 -37.41 10.04 3.85
N SER A 149 -36.81 11.14 4.29
CA SER A 149 -35.57 11.68 3.75
C SER A 149 -34.64 12.12 4.87
N LEU A 150 -33.35 11.82 4.70
CA LEU A 150 -32.27 12.24 5.55
C LEU A 150 -31.47 13.31 4.80
N ALA A 151 -31.39 14.51 5.37
CA ALA A 151 -30.59 15.60 4.80
C ALA A 151 -29.10 15.28 4.87
N ASN A 152 -28.32 15.93 3.98
CA ASN A 152 -26.86 15.88 4.05
C ASN A 152 -26.36 16.36 5.41
N LEU A 153 -25.24 15.78 5.86
CA LEU A 153 -24.59 16.19 7.10
C LEU A 153 -24.19 17.67 7.03
N LYS A 154 -24.52 18.41 8.09
CA LYS A 154 -24.11 19.80 8.29
C LYS A 154 -22.98 19.84 9.31
N PHE A 155 -21.97 20.65 9.04
CA PHE A 155 -20.86 20.87 9.96
C PHE A 155 -20.94 22.27 10.53
N VAL A 156 -21.14 22.38 11.84
CA VAL A 156 -21.05 23.65 12.56
C VAL A 156 -19.74 23.62 13.34
N ALA A 157 -18.85 24.58 13.07
CA ALA A 157 -17.66 24.77 13.89
C ALA A 157 -18.11 25.25 15.28
N SER A 158 -17.86 24.46 16.32
CA SER A 158 -18.09 24.91 17.70
C SER A 158 -16.81 25.62 18.19
N GLY A 159 -16.81 26.95 18.20
CA GLY A 159 -15.67 27.77 18.65
C GLY A 159 -15.63 29.14 17.97
N PRO A 160 -14.74 30.06 18.41
CA PRO A 160 -14.58 31.36 17.77
C PRO A 160 -14.31 31.15 16.27
N THR A 161 -14.99 31.96 15.47
CA THR A 161 -15.03 31.91 14.00
C THR A 161 -13.65 31.57 13.44
N PRO A 162 -13.52 30.48 12.64
CA PRO A 162 -12.26 30.17 12.01
C PRO A 162 -11.78 31.39 11.21
N PRO A 163 -10.49 31.79 11.27
CA PRO A 163 -9.98 32.89 10.46
C PRO A 163 -10.32 32.62 8.99
N SER A 164 -10.66 33.68 8.25
CA SER A 164 -11.05 33.57 6.83
C SER A 164 -10.01 32.76 6.05
N GLY A 165 -10.41 31.61 5.50
CA GLY A 165 -9.52 30.66 4.83
C GLY A 165 -9.21 29.36 5.60
N ALA A 166 -9.78 29.17 6.80
CA ALA A 166 -9.60 27.92 7.55
C ALA A 166 -10.25 26.71 6.85
N LYS A 167 -9.48 25.63 6.72
CA LYS A 167 -9.97 24.34 6.20
C LYS A 167 -11.04 23.76 7.14
N ALA A 168 -12.05 23.10 6.56
CA ALA A 168 -13.01 22.33 7.35
C ALA A 168 -12.28 21.32 8.26
N ILE A 169 -12.82 21.06 9.46
CA ILE A 169 -12.25 20.10 10.42
C ILE A 169 -12.53 18.65 9.97
N LEU A 170 -13.75 18.42 9.45
CA LEU A 170 -14.20 17.16 8.87
C LEU A 170 -14.75 17.40 7.47
N THR A 171 -14.53 16.45 6.56
CA THR A 171 -15.09 16.44 5.20
C THR A 171 -15.74 15.10 4.91
N VAL A 172 -16.94 15.10 4.32
CA VAL A 172 -17.60 13.87 3.84
C VAL A 172 -16.82 13.31 2.66
N THR A 173 -16.38 12.05 2.74
CA THR A 173 -15.70 11.35 1.64
C THR A 173 -16.62 10.40 0.90
N SER A 174 -17.70 9.93 1.54
CA SER A 174 -18.78 9.20 0.86
C SER A 174 -20.11 9.38 1.57
N THR A 175 -21.17 9.48 0.76
CA THR A 175 -22.56 9.59 1.20
C THR A 175 -23.24 8.24 0.93
N PRO A 176 -23.95 7.64 1.90
CA PRO A 176 -24.65 6.38 1.69
C PRO A 176 -25.81 6.55 0.69
N PRO A 177 -26.08 5.54 -0.16
CA PRO A 177 -27.20 5.60 -1.09
C PRO A 177 -28.56 5.44 -0.38
N GLY A 178 -29.63 5.88 -1.04
CA GLY A 178 -31.01 5.63 -0.59
C GLY A 178 -31.43 6.43 0.65
N THR A 179 -30.82 7.60 0.88
CA THR A 179 -31.15 8.52 1.98
C THR A 179 -32.47 9.27 1.77
N THR A 180 -33.13 9.12 0.63
CA THR A 180 -34.37 9.85 0.27
C THR A 180 -35.44 8.91 -0.25
N GLY A 181 -36.71 9.19 0.07
CA GLY A 181 -37.88 8.52 -0.49
C GLY A 181 -38.15 7.12 0.07
N PHE A 182 -37.51 6.74 1.18
CA PHE A 182 -37.74 5.43 1.81
C PHE A 182 -38.93 5.47 2.77
N SER A 183 -39.45 4.30 3.14
CA SER A 183 -40.52 4.15 4.14
C SER A 183 -40.00 3.40 5.37
N LEU A 184 -40.62 3.65 6.51
CA LEU A 184 -40.38 2.94 7.76
C LEU A 184 -41.70 2.36 8.27
N ALA A 185 -41.70 1.07 8.61
CA ALA A 185 -42.82 0.47 9.33
C ALA A 185 -42.95 1.09 10.73
N ALA A 186 -44.10 0.90 11.38
CA ALA A 186 -44.27 1.26 12.78
C ALA A 186 -43.16 0.61 13.63
N ASN A 187 -42.52 1.40 14.49
CA ASN A 187 -41.35 1.03 15.30
C ASN A 187 -40.12 0.57 14.50
N GLY A 188 -40.13 0.73 13.17
CA GLY A 188 -39.03 0.38 12.29
C GLY A 188 -37.91 1.43 12.30
N SER A 189 -36.69 0.99 11.99
CA SER A 189 -35.54 1.88 11.87
C SER A 189 -34.67 1.53 10.65
N LYS A 190 -33.89 2.50 10.17
CA LYS A 190 -32.91 2.32 9.10
C LYS A 190 -31.64 3.12 9.40
N THR A 191 -30.48 2.49 9.19
CA THR A 191 -29.17 3.08 9.48
C THR A 191 -28.40 3.37 8.20
N PHE A 192 -27.80 4.55 8.14
CA PHE A 192 -27.00 5.07 7.02
C PHE A 192 -25.58 5.38 7.49
N THR A 193 -24.56 4.81 6.85
CA THR A 193 -23.16 5.02 7.26
C THR A 193 -22.46 6.03 6.37
N TYR A 194 -22.06 7.17 6.94
CA TYR A 194 -21.25 8.19 6.28
C TYR A 194 -19.76 7.96 6.53
N GLN A 195 -18.91 8.30 5.56
CA GLN A 195 -17.46 8.34 5.77
C GLN A 195 -16.98 9.78 5.88
N LEU A 196 -16.28 10.12 6.97
CA LEU A 196 -15.77 11.46 7.25
C LEU A 196 -14.24 11.44 7.40
N LYS A 197 -13.53 12.34 6.72
CA LYS A 197 -12.08 12.53 6.84
C LYS A 197 -11.73 13.74 7.72
N ALA A 198 -10.85 13.52 8.69
CA ALA A 198 -10.26 14.56 9.53
C ALA A 198 -9.23 15.39 8.73
N THR A 199 -9.51 16.67 8.53
CA THR A 199 -8.75 17.57 7.63
C THR A 199 -8.13 18.78 8.34
N ALA A 200 -8.62 19.14 9.53
CA ALA A 200 -7.98 20.09 10.44
C ALA A 200 -8.25 19.68 11.90
N THR A 201 -7.45 20.18 12.85
CA THR A 201 -7.67 19.93 14.29
C THR A 201 -8.78 20.82 14.85
N GLY A 202 -9.42 20.38 15.93
CA GLY A 202 -10.48 21.13 16.63
C GLY A 202 -11.69 20.26 16.94
N VAL A 203 -12.83 20.88 17.26
CA VAL A 203 -14.10 20.15 17.48
C VAL A 203 -15.07 20.51 16.36
N ALA A 204 -15.52 19.50 15.62
CA ALA A 204 -16.55 19.64 14.60
C ALA A 204 -17.90 19.18 15.18
N SER A 205 -18.94 20.00 15.06
CA SER A 205 -20.29 19.58 15.39
C SER A 205 -21.00 19.08 14.14
N VAL A 206 -21.31 17.79 14.11
CA VAL A 206 -22.01 17.11 13.00
C VAL A 206 -23.50 17.12 13.29
N GLY A 207 -24.27 17.79 12.44
CA GLY A 207 -25.73 17.86 12.51
C GLY A 207 -26.39 17.11 11.36
N VAL A 208 -27.54 16.50 11.63
CA VAL A 208 -28.37 15.85 10.62
C VAL A 208 -29.85 16.09 10.90
N THR A 209 -30.66 16.14 9.85
CA THR A 209 -32.11 16.30 9.94
C THR A 209 -32.79 15.21 9.13
N ALA A 210 -33.77 14.54 9.72
CA ALA A 210 -34.65 13.60 9.04
C ALA A 210 -36.06 14.19 8.93
N THR A 211 -36.71 13.99 7.79
CA THR A 211 -38.11 14.36 7.57
C THR A 211 -38.88 13.18 7.00
N GLY A 212 -40.19 13.12 7.23
CA GLY A 212 -41.06 12.10 6.64
C GLY A 212 -42.52 12.57 6.67
N LYS A 213 -43.41 11.75 6.12
CA LYS A 213 -44.85 11.95 6.17
C LYS A 213 -45.50 10.79 6.91
N ASP A 214 -46.46 11.09 7.77
CA ASP A 214 -47.29 10.05 8.38
C ASP A 214 -48.42 9.58 7.46
N ALA A 215 -49.27 8.68 7.96
CA ALA A 215 -50.41 8.12 7.23
C ALA A 215 -51.41 9.19 6.74
N ASN A 216 -51.49 10.34 7.42
CA ASN A 216 -52.35 11.46 7.04
C ASN A 216 -51.65 12.46 6.10
N GLY A 217 -50.42 12.16 5.66
CA GLY A 217 -49.61 13.06 4.85
C GLY A 217 -48.97 14.20 5.64
N THR A 218 -49.10 14.22 6.98
CA THR A 218 -48.55 15.27 7.83
C THR A 218 -47.04 15.13 7.93
N LYS A 219 -46.32 16.24 7.77
CA LYS A 219 -44.86 16.26 7.83
C LYS A 219 -44.39 16.12 9.27
N VAL A 220 -43.49 15.16 9.51
CA VAL A 220 -42.74 14.99 10.76
C VAL A 220 -41.26 15.31 10.53
N THR A 221 -40.56 15.82 11.54
CA THR A 221 -39.15 16.20 11.44
C THR A 221 -38.42 15.93 12.75
N ALA A 222 -37.16 15.49 12.66
CA ALA A 222 -36.26 15.36 13.79
C ALA A 222 -34.84 15.77 13.39
N SER A 223 -34.06 16.23 14.37
CA SER A 223 -32.66 16.59 14.20
C SER A 223 -31.80 16.01 15.30
N ALA A 224 -30.57 15.65 14.96
CA ALA A 224 -29.54 15.24 15.91
C ALA A 224 -28.24 15.99 15.64
N GLN A 225 -27.46 16.18 16.70
CA GLN A 225 -26.16 16.82 16.64
C GLN A 225 -25.17 16.05 17.51
N GLN A 226 -23.96 15.85 17.02
CA GLN A 226 -22.89 15.15 17.70
C GLN A 226 -21.58 15.93 17.55
N ALA A 227 -20.93 16.22 18.67
CA ALA A 227 -19.58 16.78 18.66
C ALA A 227 -18.55 15.68 18.40
N ILE A 228 -17.62 15.94 17.46
CA ILE A 228 -16.50 15.06 17.13
C ILE A 228 -15.22 15.88 17.27
N ALA A 229 -14.37 15.52 18.23
CA ALA A 229 -13.05 16.10 18.38
C ALA A 229 -12.08 15.50 17.37
N VAL A 230 -11.37 16.33 16.62
CA VAL A 230 -10.22 15.95 15.78
C VAL A 230 -8.94 16.39 16.49
N THR A 231 -8.12 15.42 16.86
CA THR A 231 -6.89 15.63 17.64
C THR A 231 -5.66 15.40 16.76
N THR A 232 -4.55 16.07 17.08
CA THR A 232 -3.23 15.64 16.62
C THR A 232 -2.83 14.38 17.37
N LYS A 233 -2.16 13.43 16.70
CA LYS A 233 -1.46 12.34 17.41
C LYS A 233 -0.55 12.94 18.47
N ALA A 234 -0.63 12.48 19.72
CA ALA A 234 0.07 13.11 20.83
C ALA A 234 1.60 13.08 20.63
N LEU A 235 2.10 11.99 20.05
CA LEU A 235 3.50 11.78 19.72
C LEU A 235 3.70 11.76 18.20
N VAL A 236 4.63 12.58 17.71
CA VAL A 236 5.08 12.60 16.31
C VAL A 236 6.48 12.01 16.23
N ILE A 237 6.73 11.15 15.22
CA ILE A 237 8.05 10.59 14.94
C ILE A 237 8.56 11.18 13.62
N THR A 238 9.82 11.58 13.57
CA THR A 238 10.51 12.00 12.35
C THR A 238 11.78 11.17 12.17
N LEU A 239 12.05 10.73 10.95
CA LEU A 239 13.16 9.84 10.59
C LEU A 239 14.06 10.58 9.61
N VAL A 240 15.36 10.62 9.90
CA VAL A 240 16.36 11.25 9.03
C VAL A 240 17.57 10.35 8.95
N SER A 241 17.98 10.00 7.73
CA SER A 241 19.19 9.21 7.49
C SER A 241 20.40 10.09 7.20
N SER A 242 21.57 9.64 7.65
CA SER A 242 22.84 10.30 7.40
C SER A 242 23.97 9.25 7.27
N PRO A 243 24.73 9.25 6.15
CA PRO A 243 24.50 10.07 4.96
C PRO A 243 23.22 9.62 4.21
N GLY A 244 22.64 10.52 3.41
CA GLY A 244 21.49 10.18 2.55
C GLY A 244 21.87 9.27 1.37
N THR A 245 23.12 9.30 0.94
CA THR A 245 23.67 8.39 -0.07
C THR A 245 25.00 7.82 0.41
N THR A 246 25.16 6.51 0.33
CA THR A 246 26.40 5.80 0.70
C THR A 246 26.95 5.05 -0.51
N LYS A 247 28.18 5.38 -0.92
CA LYS A 247 28.90 4.59 -1.92
C LYS A 247 29.69 3.49 -1.23
N LEU A 248 29.41 2.24 -1.56
CA LEU A 248 30.13 1.05 -1.16
C LEU A 248 31.30 0.83 -2.12
N ALA A 249 32.33 0.14 -1.65
CA ALA A 249 33.44 -0.31 -2.50
C ALA A 249 33.39 -1.83 -2.60
N VAL A 250 33.93 -2.36 -3.70
CA VAL A 250 34.17 -3.79 -3.87
C VAL A 250 35.68 -4.00 -3.73
N ASN A 251 36.10 -4.90 -2.86
CA ASN A 251 37.53 -5.15 -2.65
C ASN A 251 38.11 -6.06 -3.75
N GLU A 252 39.42 -6.31 -3.69
CA GLU A 252 40.17 -7.14 -4.66
C GLU A 252 39.67 -8.60 -4.77
N LYS A 253 38.79 -9.05 -3.86
CA LYS A 253 38.21 -10.40 -3.85
C LYS A 253 36.76 -10.44 -4.33
N GLY A 254 36.21 -9.33 -4.86
CA GLY A 254 34.80 -9.26 -5.26
C GLY A 254 33.84 -9.27 -4.07
N VAL A 255 34.29 -8.78 -2.91
CA VAL A 255 33.45 -8.66 -1.70
C VAL A 255 33.11 -7.20 -1.45
N ILE A 256 31.82 -6.92 -1.30
CA ILE A 256 31.31 -5.58 -1.01
C ILE A 256 31.65 -5.19 0.43
N GLU A 257 32.37 -4.08 0.60
CA GLU A 257 32.74 -3.54 1.90
C GLU A 257 31.51 -3.03 2.66
N THR A 258 31.37 -3.45 3.91
CA THR A 258 30.27 -3.00 4.76
C THR A 258 30.49 -1.56 5.21
N LYS A 259 29.50 -0.69 4.99
CA LYS A 259 29.48 0.69 5.52
C LYS A 259 28.34 0.88 6.51
N LYS A 260 28.32 2.06 7.13
CA LYS A 260 27.34 2.43 8.16
C LYS A 260 26.47 3.59 7.69
N VAL A 261 25.16 3.45 7.85
CA VAL A 261 24.17 4.51 7.68
C VAL A 261 23.52 4.76 9.03
N ASN A 262 23.51 6.00 9.50
CA ASN A 262 22.81 6.34 10.72
C ASN A 262 21.37 6.76 10.40
N VAL A 263 20.41 6.38 11.24
CA VAL A 263 19.06 6.93 11.26
C VAL A 263 18.82 7.62 12.59
N VAL A 264 18.44 8.90 12.53
CA VAL A 264 18.04 9.70 13.67
C VAL A 264 16.51 9.67 13.76
N VAL A 265 16.01 9.06 14.83
CA VAL A 265 14.60 9.01 15.20
C VAL A 265 14.33 10.15 16.18
N THR A 266 13.49 11.10 15.78
CA THR A 266 13.07 12.22 16.64
C THR A 266 11.64 11.99 17.10
N PHE A 267 11.42 11.91 18.41
CA PHE A 267 10.12 11.86 19.06
C PHE A 267 9.75 13.25 19.53
N ALA A 268 8.61 13.79 19.08
CA ALA A 268 8.12 15.10 19.48
C ALA A 268 6.76 14.94 20.18
N ASN A 269 6.64 15.44 21.41
CA ASN A 269 5.36 15.59 22.07
C ASN A 269 4.73 16.90 21.59
N VAL A 270 3.64 16.80 20.82
CA VAL A 270 2.95 17.98 20.27
C VAL A 270 1.75 18.41 21.12
N THR A 271 1.60 17.82 22.31
CA THR A 271 0.52 18.15 23.24
C THR A 271 0.98 19.11 24.35
N LYS A 272 0.02 19.55 25.15
CA LYS A 272 0.23 20.37 26.35
C LYS A 272 0.46 19.54 27.63
N LYS A 273 0.41 18.20 27.55
CA LYS A 273 0.59 17.28 28.68
C LYS A 273 1.83 16.41 28.48
N THR A 274 2.47 16.00 29.57
CA THR A 274 3.56 15.02 29.48
C THR A 274 3.04 13.70 28.95
N ILE A 275 3.72 13.14 27.96
CA ILE A 275 3.50 11.77 27.50
C ILE A 275 4.48 10.87 28.24
N THR A 276 4.01 9.77 28.80
CA THR A 276 4.85 8.81 29.55
C THR A 276 4.92 7.47 28.82
N GLY A 277 5.81 6.58 29.25
CA GLY A 277 5.86 5.22 28.70
C GLY A 277 6.20 5.14 27.21
N VAL A 278 6.87 6.14 26.63
CA VAL A 278 7.24 6.14 25.21
C VAL A 278 8.27 5.05 24.94
N GLN A 279 7.93 4.10 24.08
CA GLN A 279 8.78 2.98 23.70
C GLN A 279 8.78 2.82 22.18
N LEU A 280 9.96 2.78 21.57
CA LEU A 280 10.11 2.40 20.17
C LEU A 280 10.16 0.88 20.08
N ILE A 281 9.19 0.26 19.40
CA ILE A 281 9.06 -1.20 19.29
C ILE A 281 9.32 -1.74 17.88
N GLY A 282 9.44 -0.86 16.88
CA GLY A 282 9.82 -1.22 15.52
C GLY A 282 10.59 -0.09 14.86
N LEU A 283 11.65 -0.44 14.14
CA LEU A 283 12.44 0.46 13.32
C LEU A 283 13.08 -0.38 12.22
N ASP A 284 12.43 -0.44 11.06
CA ASP A 284 12.79 -1.36 9.99
C ASP A 284 13.02 -0.57 8.71
N PRO A 285 14.11 -0.85 7.97
CA PRO A 285 14.24 -0.34 6.62
C PRO A 285 13.26 -1.08 5.70
N GLU A 286 12.67 -0.35 4.77
CA GLU A 286 11.79 -0.85 3.72
C GLU A 286 12.34 -0.40 2.37
N PRO A 287 12.37 -1.29 1.37
CA PRO A 287 12.81 -0.92 0.05
C PRO A 287 11.74 -0.07 -0.64
N GLN A 288 12.17 0.92 -1.41
CA GLN A 288 11.27 1.74 -2.23
C GLN A 288 10.76 0.96 -3.45
N ASP A 289 11.56 0.02 -3.95
CA ASP A 289 11.16 -1.00 -4.92
C ASP A 289 11.16 -2.39 -4.26
N LYS A 290 10.02 -3.09 -4.30
CA LYS A 290 9.86 -4.42 -3.67
C LYS A 290 10.80 -5.50 -4.20
N THR A 291 11.44 -5.29 -5.34
CA THR A 291 12.43 -6.21 -5.91
C THR A 291 13.79 -6.14 -5.23
N GLN A 292 14.05 -5.10 -4.42
CA GLN A 292 15.34 -4.91 -3.74
C GLN A 292 15.46 -5.79 -2.49
N ALA A 293 16.65 -6.33 -2.28
CA ALA A 293 16.94 -7.21 -1.16
C ALA A 293 17.07 -6.44 0.18
N LEU A 294 16.50 -7.01 1.24
CA LEU A 294 16.65 -6.53 2.63
C LEU A 294 17.75 -7.27 3.40
N THR A 295 18.19 -8.42 2.91
CA THR A 295 19.22 -9.27 3.56
C THR A 295 20.58 -8.59 3.67
N GLN A 296 20.78 -7.49 2.92
CA GLN A 296 22.00 -6.68 2.88
C GLN A 296 21.99 -5.54 3.91
N LEU A 297 20.93 -5.44 4.72
CA LEU A 297 20.76 -4.43 5.75
C LEU A 297 20.72 -5.11 7.11
N ALA A 298 21.59 -4.67 8.03
CA ALA A 298 21.64 -5.22 9.37
C ALA A 298 21.61 -4.11 10.43
N LEU A 299 20.50 -4.02 11.17
CA LEU A 299 20.48 -3.31 12.45
C LEU A 299 21.12 -4.18 13.55
N PRO A 300 21.87 -3.60 14.49
CA PRO A 300 22.42 -4.33 15.62
C PRO A 300 21.33 -5.09 16.37
N LYS A 301 21.59 -6.37 16.68
CA LYS A 301 20.69 -7.19 17.50
C LYS A 301 20.45 -6.47 18.84
N LYS A 302 19.20 -6.47 19.32
CA LYS A 302 18.74 -5.81 20.57
C LYS A 302 18.65 -4.27 20.54
N SER A 303 18.69 -3.64 19.35
CA SER A 303 18.43 -2.20 19.23
C SER A 303 17.01 -1.81 19.65
N ILE A 304 16.07 -2.74 19.47
CA ILE A 304 14.63 -2.58 19.67
C ILE A 304 14.11 -3.81 20.43
N PRO A 305 13.15 -3.66 21.36
CA PRO A 305 12.49 -2.40 21.73
C PRO A 305 13.38 -1.46 22.57
N LEU A 306 13.24 -0.15 22.36
CA LEU A 306 13.97 0.90 23.08
C LEU A 306 13.02 1.73 23.95
N MET A 307 13.28 1.78 25.25
CA MET A 307 12.55 2.65 26.18
C MET A 307 13.06 4.10 26.07
N ILE A 308 12.15 5.03 25.77
CA ILE A 308 12.43 6.48 25.73
C ILE A 308 12.03 7.15 27.04
N GLY A 309 10.96 6.66 27.69
CA GLY A 309 10.47 7.15 28.97
C GLY A 309 9.40 8.24 28.80
N SER A 310 9.59 9.38 29.45
CA SER A 310 8.63 10.49 29.40
C SER A 310 9.12 11.62 28.50
N VAL A 311 8.20 12.24 27.76
CA VAL A 311 8.48 13.39 26.88
C VAL A 311 7.60 14.55 27.33
N SER A 312 8.21 15.62 27.85
CA SER A 312 7.52 16.83 28.29
C SER A 312 6.77 17.53 27.15
N PRO A 313 5.75 18.37 27.44
CA PRO A 313 5.03 19.14 26.43
C PRO A 313 5.98 19.92 25.50
N GLY A 314 5.79 19.80 24.19
CA GLY A 314 6.63 20.47 23.18
C GLY A 314 8.06 19.95 23.04
N ALA A 315 8.51 19.05 23.91
CA ALA A 315 9.88 18.55 23.91
C ALA A 315 10.13 17.57 22.75
N LYS A 316 11.39 17.51 22.32
CA LYS A 316 11.88 16.58 21.31
C LYS A 316 12.99 15.72 21.89
N VAL A 317 12.89 14.41 21.71
CA VAL A 317 13.94 13.44 22.07
C VAL A 317 14.49 12.82 20.80
N LYS A 318 15.81 12.80 20.64
CA LYS A 318 16.47 12.18 19.48
C LYS A 318 17.18 10.90 19.90
N LYS A 319 17.08 9.86 19.08
CA LYS A 319 17.85 8.61 19.20
C LYS A 319 18.47 8.27 17.86
N THR A 320 19.74 7.90 17.87
CA THR A 320 20.48 7.54 16.66
C THR A 320 20.71 6.04 16.66
N PHE A 321 20.41 5.39 15.54
CA PHE A 321 20.68 3.99 15.29
C PHE A 321 21.63 3.87 14.11
N THR A 322 22.52 2.89 14.15
CA THR A 322 23.49 2.64 13.08
C THR A 322 23.09 1.36 12.37
N LEU A 323 22.82 1.46 11.07
CA LEU A 323 22.58 0.36 10.16
C LEU A 323 23.88 -0.02 9.45
N SER A 324 24.24 -1.29 9.46
CA SER A 324 25.28 -1.82 8.57
C SER A 324 24.67 -2.16 7.22
N VAL A 325 25.34 -1.74 6.14
CA VAL A 325 24.90 -1.93 4.76
C VAL A 325 26.03 -2.55 3.93
N ASN A 326 25.73 -3.58 3.15
CA ASN A 326 26.70 -4.27 2.29
C ASN A 326 26.16 -4.60 0.89
N GLY A 327 25.17 -3.84 0.42
CA GLY A 327 24.68 -3.90 -0.95
C GLY A 327 23.92 -2.64 -1.33
N ASP A 328 23.55 -2.54 -2.60
CA ASP A 328 22.91 -1.36 -3.18
C ASP A 328 21.38 -1.42 -3.12
N GLY A 329 20.76 -0.24 -3.12
CA GLY A 329 19.31 -0.09 -3.08
C GLY A 329 18.87 1.30 -2.64
N ALA A 330 17.57 1.57 -2.76
CA ALA A 330 16.93 2.78 -2.31
C ALA A 330 15.87 2.43 -1.27
N TYR A 331 16.05 2.95 -0.06
CA TYR A 331 15.28 2.52 1.11
C TYR A 331 14.66 3.71 1.83
N GLN A 332 13.70 3.42 2.69
CA GLN A 332 13.15 4.35 3.68
C GLN A 332 12.94 3.60 4.99
N TRP A 333 12.70 4.30 6.08
CA TRP A 333 12.46 3.68 7.38
C TRP A 333 10.98 3.65 7.72
N ARG A 334 10.53 2.57 8.35
CA ARG A 334 9.27 2.52 9.10
C ARG A 334 9.57 2.43 10.58
N ALA A 335 8.98 3.32 11.37
CA ALA A 335 9.08 3.31 12.81
C ALA A 335 7.71 3.10 13.46
N LEU A 336 7.70 2.37 14.57
CA LEU A 336 6.52 2.12 15.40
C LEU A 336 6.88 2.36 16.87
N ALA A 337 6.16 3.28 17.51
CA ALA A 337 6.26 3.50 18.95
C ALA A 337 4.90 3.34 19.65
N LEU A 338 4.96 2.83 20.87
CA LEU A 338 3.86 2.81 21.83
C LEU A 338 4.13 3.85 22.91
N TYR A 339 3.08 4.39 23.51
CA TYR A 339 3.20 5.35 24.61
C TYR A 339 1.92 5.41 25.45
N ASN A 340 2.04 5.84 26.70
CA ASN A 340 0.89 6.11 27.56
C ASN A 340 0.25 7.44 27.16
N ASP A 341 -0.82 7.38 26.38
CA ASP A 341 -1.52 8.58 25.92
C ASP A 341 -2.39 9.18 27.04
N PRO A 342 -2.06 10.37 27.58
CA PRO A 342 -2.85 11.00 28.64
C PRO A 342 -4.21 11.51 28.15
N THR A 343 -4.49 11.42 26.84
CA THR A 343 -5.77 11.79 26.23
C THR A 343 -6.68 10.59 25.97
N VAL A 344 -6.21 9.35 26.19
CA VAL A 344 -6.96 8.11 25.96
C VAL A 344 -7.20 7.38 27.30
N LYS A 345 -8.47 7.10 27.63
CA LYS A 345 -8.81 6.26 28.79
C LYS A 345 -8.30 4.82 28.53
N GLY A 346 -7.28 4.40 29.28
CA GLY A 346 -6.58 3.11 29.07
C GLY A 346 -5.17 3.22 28.48
N GLY A 347 -4.72 4.41 28.07
CA GLY A 347 -3.30 4.69 27.83
C GLY A 347 -2.65 4.12 26.56
N ASN A 348 -3.31 3.37 25.69
CA ASN A 348 -2.62 2.69 24.56
C ASN A 348 -2.38 3.57 23.32
N GLY A 349 -1.50 4.58 23.44
CA GLY A 349 -1.09 5.44 22.33
C GLY A 349 -0.18 4.73 21.34
N ARG A 350 -0.34 5.03 20.04
CA ARG A 350 0.48 4.49 18.95
C ARG A 350 0.92 5.58 17.98
N ALA A 351 2.23 5.67 17.74
CA ALA A 351 2.82 6.55 16.74
C ALA A 351 3.52 5.71 15.66
N ILE A 352 3.30 6.07 14.39
CA ILE A 352 3.91 5.44 13.23
C ILE A 352 4.52 6.56 12.38
N ALA A 353 5.73 6.35 11.88
CA ALA A 353 6.33 7.20 10.87
C ALA A 353 6.92 6.36 9.74
N VAL A 354 6.88 6.92 8.53
CA VAL A 354 7.60 6.43 7.36
C VAL A 354 8.39 7.60 6.79
N GLY A 355 9.67 7.41 6.49
CA GLY A 355 10.51 8.47 5.95
C GLY A 355 12.00 8.24 6.17
N GLY A 356 12.80 9.30 6.08
CA GLY A 356 14.26 9.21 6.13
C GLY A 356 14.82 8.40 4.96
N PRO A 357 14.54 8.79 3.70
CA PRO A 357 15.05 8.06 2.56
C PRO A 357 16.57 8.02 2.58
N PHE A 358 17.14 6.88 2.19
CA PHE A 358 18.57 6.74 1.95
C PHE A 358 18.84 5.79 0.78
N GLU A 359 19.98 5.98 0.14
CA GLU A 359 20.42 5.19 -1.00
C GLU A 359 21.81 4.60 -0.73
N THR A 360 22.01 3.34 -1.08
CA THR A 360 23.31 2.70 -1.12
C THR A 360 23.65 2.36 -2.57
N LYS A 361 24.88 2.65 -3.00
CA LYS A 361 25.37 2.37 -4.35
C LYS A 361 26.61 1.49 -4.26
N VAL A 362 26.63 0.40 -5.00
CA VAL A 362 27.81 -0.41 -5.25
C VAL A 362 28.23 -0.17 -6.70
N PRO A 363 29.54 -0.21 -7.04
CA PRO A 363 29.97 -0.39 -8.42
C PRO A 363 29.42 -1.73 -8.92
N PRO A 364 28.40 -1.75 -9.79
CA PRO A 364 27.69 -2.99 -10.10
C PRO A 364 28.53 -3.93 -10.96
N LEU A 365 29.50 -3.46 -11.75
CA LEU A 365 30.33 -4.32 -12.59
C LEU A 365 31.65 -4.65 -11.90
N TYR A 366 31.93 -5.93 -11.70
CA TYR A 366 33.21 -6.44 -11.21
C TYR A 366 33.87 -7.32 -12.27
N PHE A 367 35.16 -7.13 -12.53
CA PHE A 367 35.94 -7.91 -13.48
C PHE A 367 37.31 -8.29 -12.93
N THR A 368 37.72 -9.54 -13.17
CA THR A 368 39.09 -10.03 -12.92
C THR A 368 39.51 -10.99 -14.01
N SER A 369 40.74 -10.88 -14.51
CA SER A 369 41.42 -11.92 -15.29
C SER A 369 42.60 -12.53 -14.55
N ALA A 370 43.02 -13.71 -15.01
CA ALA A 370 44.27 -14.35 -14.65
C ALA A 370 44.74 -15.30 -15.76
N THR A 371 46.05 -15.41 -15.95
CA THR A 371 46.66 -16.48 -16.75
C THR A 371 46.45 -17.84 -16.09
N THR A 372 46.12 -18.88 -16.86
CA THR A 372 46.25 -20.26 -16.34
C THR A 372 47.62 -20.84 -16.70
N PRO A 373 48.11 -21.84 -15.94
CA PRO A 373 49.44 -22.41 -16.15
C PRO A 373 49.60 -23.21 -17.46
N ASP A 374 48.53 -23.41 -18.23
CA ASP A 374 48.56 -24.24 -19.43
C ASP A 374 49.55 -23.67 -20.44
N ASN A 375 50.50 -24.52 -20.87
CA ASN A 375 51.63 -24.17 -21.75
C ASN A 375 52.61 -23.11 -21.21
N ILE A 376 52.46 -22.68 -19.95
CA ILE A 376 53.41 -21.82 -19.25
C ILE A 376 54.44 -22.69 -18.53
N TYR A 377 55.72 -22.50 -18.82
CA TYR A 377 56.83 -23.14 -18.10
C TYR A 377 57.70 -22.12 -17.38
N LYS A 378 58.40 -22.57 -16.34
CA LYS A 378 59.30 -21.73 -15.55
C LYS A 378 60.75 -21.94 -15.98
N GLN A 379 61.44 -20.84 -16.24
CA GLN A 379 62.89 -20.82 -16.47
C GLN A 379 63.51 -19.75 -15.56
N ASN A 380 64.43 -20.15 -14.69
CA ASN A 380 65.07 -19.28 -13.70
C ASN A 380 64.07 -18.46 -12.85
N GLY A 381 62.92 -19.06 -12.51
CA GLY A 381 61.86 -18.42 -11.71
C GLY A 381 60.92 -17.48 -12.48
N ALA A 382 61.16 -17.22 -13.77
CA ALA A 382 60.25 -16.46 -14.62
C ALA A 382 59.37 -17.40 -15.47
N GLU A 383 58.14 -16.98 -15.72
CA GLU A 383 57.14 -17.72 -16.50
C GLU A 383 57.23 -17.36 -17.99
N PHE A 384 57.28 -18.39 -18.84
CA PHE A 384 57.44 -18.30 -20.29
C PHE A 384 56.44 -19.20 -21.02
N VAL A 385 56.11 -18.78 -22.23
CA VAL A 385 55.42 -19.58 -23.24
C VAL A 385 56.37 -19.70 -24.42
N ARG A 386 56.47 -20.88 -25.04
CA ARG A 386 57.29 -21.04 -26.25
C ARG A 386 56.60 -20.32 -27.41
N GLY A 387 57.36 -19.55 -28.20
CA GLY A 387 56.83 -18.93 -29.41
C GLY A 387 56.24 -20.00 -30.34
N GLY A 388 55.07 -19.73 -30.90
CA GLY A 388 54.31 -20.69 -31.71
C GLY A 388 53.38 -21.59 -30.90
N ASN A 389 53.33 -21.43 -29.58
CA ASN A 389 52.37 -22.10 -28.71
C ASN A 389 51.26 -21.13 -28.23
N THR A 390 50.22 -21.68 -27.62
CA THR A 390 49.14 -20.89 -26.99
C THR A 390 49.33 -20.79 -25.49
N TRP A 391 48.78 -19.75 -24.89
CA TRP A 391 48.53 -19.67 -23.46
C TRP A 391 47.08 -19.25 -23.23
N TYR A 392 46.65 -19.30 -21.98
CA TYR A 392 45.24 -19.22 -21.66
C TYR A 392 44.95 -18.18 -20.60
N VAL A 393 43.86 -17.45 -20.81
CA VAL A 393 43.35 -16.46 -19.87
C VAL A 393 41.95 -16.86 -19.45
N LYS A 394 41.73 -16.88 -18.13
CA LYS A 394 40.43 -17.03 -17.51
C LYS A 394 40.05 -15.72 -16.86
N ALA A 395 38.86 -15.23 -17.16
CA ALA A 395 38.31 -14.05 -16.53
C ALA A 395 36.93 -14.32 -15.93
N THR A 396 36.54 -13.45 -15.00
CA THR A 396 35.26 -13.48 -14.33
C THR A 396 34.65 -12.09 -14.42
N ILE A 397 33.40 -12.04 -14.85
CA ILE A 397 32.58 -10.84 -14.86
C ILE A 397 31.38 -11.09 -13.95
N LYS A 398 31.09 -10.15 -13.05
CA LYS A 398 30.06 -10.29 -12.03
C LYS A 398 29.24 -9.02 -11.88
N ASN A 399 27.94 -9.20 -11.65
CA ASN A 399 27.03 -8.13 -11.29
C ASN A 399 26.87 -8.09 -9.76
N GLU A 400 27.49 -7.11 -9.11
CA GLU A 400 27.43 -6.91 -7.67
C GLU A 400 26.14 -6.19 -7.22
N SER A 401 25.31 -5.72 -8.16
CA SER A 401 24.01 -5.15 -7.81
C SER A 401 23.05 -6.22 -7.29
N SER A 402 22.25 -5.84 -6.30
CA SER A 402 21.21 -6.68 -5.68
C SER A 402 19.86 -6.60 -6.40
N TYR A 403 19.69 -5.65 -7.32
CA TYR A 403 18.39 -5.40 -7.97
C TYR A 403 18.46 -4.95 -9.43
N ARG A 404 19.62 -4.49 -9.92
CA ARG A 404 19.77 -4.07 -11.32
C ARG A 404 20.28 -5.22 -12.17
N THR A 405 19.70 -5.42 -13.33
CA THR A 405 20.31 -6.23 -14.38
C THR A 405 21.27 -5.36 -15.18
N LEU A 406 22.47 -5.88 -15.44
CA LEU A 406 23.41 -5.24 -16.35
C LEU A 406 23.28 -5.84 -17.74
N CYS A 407 23.54 -5.03 -18.75
CA CYS A 407 23.70 -5.48 -20.13
C CYS A 407 25.16 -5.22 -20.53
N VAL A 408 25.92 -6.31 -20.61
CA VAL A 408 27.36 -6.30 -20.87
C VAL A 408 27.59 -6.16 -22.37
N SER A 409 28.41 -5.18 -22.76
CA SER A 409 28.90 -5.01 -24.13
C SER A 409 29.88 -6.13 -24.49
N PRO A 410 30.03 -6.50 -25.77
CA PRO A 410 31.05 -7.46 -26.19
C PRO A 410 32.42 -7.14 -25.56
N VAL A 411 32.94 -8.07 -24.77
CA VAL A 411 34.25 -7.94 -24.13
C VAL A 411 35.31 -8.18 -25.19
N VAL A 412 35.83 -7.12 -25.80
CA VAL A 412 36.87 -7.20 -26.84
C VAL A 412 38.22 -6.81 -26.24
N PRO A 413 39.19 -7.73 -26.14
CA PRO A 413 40.49 -7.43 -25.61
C PRO A 413 41.36 -6.71 -26.64
N THR A 414 42.33 -5.96 -26.13
CA THR A 414 43.42 -5.38 -26.93
C THR A 414 44.66 -6.24 -26.78
N PHE A 415 45.31 -6.57 -27.90
CA PHE A 415 46.54 -7.35 -27.91
C PHE A 415 47.76 -6.49 -28.22
N LYS A 416 48.89 -6.78 -27.59
CA LYS A 416 50.19 -6.16 -27.89
C LYS A 416 51.31 -7.19 -27.93
N GLY A 417 52.33 -6.88 -28.72
CA GLY A 417 53.53 -7.72 -28.86
C GLY A 417 53.23 -9.03 -29.59
N ASN A 418 53.57 -10.15 -28.97
CA ASN A 418 53.48 -11.50 -29.51
C ASN A 418 52.21 -12.23 -29.02
N ALA A 419 51.10 -11.50 -28.90
CA ALA A 419 49.80 -12.02 -28.51
C ALA A 419 48.79 -11.79 -29.65
N ALA A 420 48.01 -12.81 -29.96
CA ALA A 420 46.85 -12.74 -30.85
C ALA A 420 45.78 -13.72 -30.36
N GLY A 421 44.51 -13.46 -30.65
CA GLY A 421 43.44 -14.39 -30.25
C GLY A 421 42.05 -13.89 -30.63
N ILE A 422 41.07 -14.76 -30.39
CA ILE A 422 39.64 -14.48 -30.51
C ILE A 422 39.03 -14.78 -29.13
N GLY A 423 38.18 -13.89 -28.62
CA GLY A 423 37.58 -14.01 -27.28
C GLY A 423 37.77 -12.79 -26.40
N PRO A 424 37.41 -12.85 -25.12
CA PRO A 424 36.97 -14.03 -24.37
C PRO A 424 35.50 -14.41 -24.58
N HIS A 425 35.20 -15.70 -24.42
CA HIS A 425 33.87 -16.31 -24.65
C HIS A 425 33.34 -16.94 -23.37
N ASP A 426 32.03 -17.13 -23.26
CA ASP A 426 31.45 -17.99 -22.22
C ASP A 426 31.76 -19.44 -22.57
N ILE A 427 32.54 -20.13 -21.73
CA ILE A 427 32.92 -21.52 -21.98
C ILE A 427 32.26 -22.39 -20.91
N THR A 428 31.40 -23.31 -21.37
CA THR A 428 30.75 -24.31 -20.51
C THR A 428 31.64 -25.52 -20.22
N VAL A 429 32.69 -25.74 -21.04
CA VAL A 429 33.68 -26.82 -20.90
C VAL A 429 35.10 -26.24 -21.00
N ALA A 430 35.76 -26.06 -19.85
CA ALA A 430 37.11 -25.50 -19.78
C ALA A 430 38.10 -26.28 -20.67
N GLY A 431 38.94 -25.56 -21.42
CA GLY A 431 40.00 -26.18 -22.22
C GLY A 431 39.62 -26.59 -23.64
N VAL A 432 38.47 -26.16 -24.16
CA VAL A 432 38.09 -26.33 -25.58
C VAL A 432 38.27 -25.01 -26.32
N ARG A 433 39.01 -25.03 -27.45
CA ARG A 433 39.11 -23.88 -28.36
C ARG A 433 37.82 -23.82 -29.17
N GLU A 434 36.94 -22.88 -28.81
CA GLU A 434 35.65 -22.67 -29.47
C GLU A 434 35.70 -21.42 -30.36
N ASP A 435 35.19 -21.53 -31.58
CA ASP A 435 34.95 -20.38 -32.47
C ASP A 435 33.62 -19.72 -32.07
N ALA A 436 33.64 -18.96 -30.97
CA ALA A 436 32.47 -18.25 -30.43
C ALA A 436 32.59 -16.73 -30.65
N PRO A 437 31.50 -15.95 -30.54
CA PRO A 437 31.59 -14.49 -30.46
C PRO A 437 32.01 -14.04 -29.04
N PRO A 438 32.67 -12.88 -28.87
CA PRO A 438 33.04 -12.38 -27.55
C PRO A 438 31.84 -12.30 -26.58
N TYR A 439 32.08 -12.53 -25.30
CA TYR A 439 31.05 -12.52 -24.28
C TYR A 439 30.30 -11.18 -24.26
N ALA A 440 28.98 -11.26 -24.39
CA ALA A 440 28.05 -10.15 -24.27
C ALA A 440 26.71 -10.67 -23.76
N GLY A 441 25.93 -9.83 -23.10
CA GLY A 441 24.58 -10.20 -22.71
C GLY A 441 24.16 -9.76 -21.32
N PRO A 442 22.95 -10.18 -20.89
CA PRO A 442 22.39 -9.75 -19.63
C PRO A 442 23.04 -10.49 -18.47
N LEU A 443 23.40 -9.75 -17.42
CA LEU A 443 23.90 -10.28 -16.15
C LEU A 443 22.91 -9.88 -15.04
N LYS A 444 22.12 -10.82 -14.51
CA LYS A 444 21.08 -10.52 -13.51
C LYS A 444 21.71 -10.16 -12.16
N PRO A 445 20.94 -9.63 -11.19
CA PRO A 445 21.47 -9.30 -9.88
C PRO A 445 22.19 -10.48 -9.21
N GLY A 446 23.46 -10.28 -8.84
CA GLY A 446 24.31 -11.30 -8.21
C GLY A 446 24.89 -12.36 -9.16
N ASP A 447 24.51 -12.37 -10.45
CA ASP A 447 25.02 -13.34 -11.42
C ASP A 447 26.50 -13.09 -11.74
N SER A 448 27.19 -14.17 -12.09
CA SER A 448 28.57 -14.15 -12.56
C SER A 448 28.70 -15.03 -13.80
N ALA A 449 29.50 -14.58 -14.76
CA ALA A 449 29.95 -15.40 -15.88
C ALA A 449 31.46 -15.59 -15.81
N THR A 450 31.89 -16.80 -16.16
CA THR A 450 33.31 -17.14 -16.36
C THR A 450 33.56 -17.11 -17.85
N ILE A 451 34.54 -16.31 -18.27
CA ILE A 451 34.86 -16.15 -19.68
C ILE A 451 36.32 -16.51 -19.91
N GLU A 452 36.60 -17.15 -21.03
CA GLU A 452 37.89 -17.81 -21.27
C GLU A 452 38.36 -17.50 -22.69
N MET A 453 39.69 -17.47 -22.88
CA MET A 453 40.29 -17.26 -24.20
C MET A 453 41.63 -17.95 -24.35
N TYR A 454 41.89 -18.39 -25.58
CA TYR A 454 43.21 -18.78 -26.04
C TYR A 454 43.93 -17.58 -26.63
N VAL A 455 45.17 -17.40 -26.22
CA VAL A 455 46.08 -16.40 -26.77
C VAL A 455 47.20 -17.14 -27.50
N ASP A 456 47.18 -17.03 -28.82
CA ASP A 456 48.21 -17.53 -29.72
C ASP A 456 49.46 -16.63 -29.67
N THR A 457 50.63 -17.25 -29.83
CA THR A 457 51.91 -16.57 -30.01
C THR A 457 52.55 -16.97 -31.33
N SER A 458 53.23 -16.03 -32.00
CA SER A 458 54.11 -16.30 -33.14
C SER A 458 55.45 -16.90 -32.68
N SER A 459 56.03 -17.73 -33.56
CA SER A 459 57.31 -18.41 -33.35
C SER A 459 58.52 -17.48 -33.33
N ASN A 460 58.47 -16.33 -34.00
CA ASN A 460 59.66 -15.50 -34.27
C ASN A 460 59.45 -13.99 -34.07
N SER A 461 58.35 -13.56 -33.44
CA SER A 461 58.02 -12.16 -33.20
C SER A 461 58.64 -11.62 -31.89
N SER A 462 57.88 -10.84 -31.12
CA SER A 462 58.26 -10.24 -29.84
C SER A 462 58.47 -11.29 -28.72
N THR A 463 59.30 -10.95 -27.72
CA THR A 463 59.52 -11.77 -26.50
C THR A 463 58.50 -11.51 -25.40
N ARG A 464 57.43 -10.76 -25.71
CA ARG A 464 56.34 -10.42 -24.79
C ARG A 464 55.01 -10.48 -25.52
N GLY A 465 54.01 -11.11 -24.90
CA GLY A 465 52.61 -11.04 -25.29
C GLY A 465 51.79 -10.41 -24.15
N GLU A 466 50.94 -9.45 -24.48
CA GLU A 466 50.06 -8.76 -23.53
C GLU A 466 48.64 -8.74 -24.09
N VAL A 467 47.68 -9.03 -23.22
CA VAL A 467 46.25 -8.89 -23.50
C VAL A 467 45.63 -8.01 -22.42
N THR A 468 44.87 -7.00 -22.83
CA THR A 468 44.24 -6.01 -21.96
C THR A 468 42.73 -6.02 -22.16
N PHE A 469 41.96 -5.93 -21.07
CA PHE A 469 40.50 -5.94 -21.07
C PHE A 469 39.93 -4.57 -20.62
N ASP A 470 38.88 -4.11 -21.28
CA ASP A 470 38.08 -2.94 -20.90
C ASP A 470 36.59 -3.32 -20.93
N PRO A 471 36.10 -4.11 -19.96
CA PRO A 471 34.71 -4.55 -19.95
C PRO A 471 33.78 -3.36 -19.74
N ARG A 472 32.74 -3.27 -20.57
CA ARG A 472 31.73 -2.21 -20.50
C ARG A 472 30.35 -2.81 -20.31
N ALA A 473 29.52 -2.13 -19.55
CA ALA A 473 28.12 -2.49 -19.39
C ALA A 473 27.25 -1.24 -19.26
N ALA A 474 25.95 -1.43 -19.37
CA ALA A 474 24.93 -0.45 -19.02
C ALA A 474 23.88 -1.08 -18.11
N VAL A 475 23.14 -0.26 -17.36
CA VAL A 475 21.97 -0.75 -16.61
C VAL A 475 20.85 -1.06 -17.60
N LEU A 476 20.34 -2.28 -17.58
CA LEU A 476 19.25 -2.70 -18.45
C LEU A 476 17.92 -2.18 -17.90
N ASP A 477 17.20 -1.40 -18.70
CA ASP A 477 15.85 -0.94 -18.34
C ASP A 477 14.88 -2.12 -18.16
N LYS A 478 13.89 -1.93 -17.28
CA LYS A 478 12.92 -2.97 -16.96
C LYS A 478 12.13 -3.41 -18.20
N GLY A 479 12.26 -4.68 -18.57
CA GLY A 479 11.57 -5.28 -19.71
C GLY A 479 12.27 -5.09 -21.06
N ALA A 480 13.41 -4.38 -21.09
CA ALA A 480 14.27 -4.32 -22.27
C ALA A 480 15.02 -5.64 -22.47
N SER A 481 15.28 -6.01 -23.73
CA SER A 481 16.18 -7.11 -24.07
C SER A 481 17.61 -6.61 -24.21
N CYS A 482 18.57 -7.40 -23.74
CA CYS A 482 19.98 -7.11 -23.89
C CYS A 482 20.46 -7.60 -25.27
N THR A 483 20.46 -6.72 -26.26
CA THR A 483 20.98 -6.95 -27.62
C THR A 483 22.10 -5.95 -27.93
N ALA A 484 22.95 -6.24 -28.91
CA ALA A 484 24.02 -5.33 -29.33
C ALA A 484 23.50 -3.93 -29.71
N SER A 485 22.35 -3.85 -30.39
CA SER A 485 21.70 -2.59 -30.73
C SER A 485 21.19 -1.83 -29.50
N THR A 486 20.63 -2.53 -28.52
CA THR A 486 20.17 -1.93 -27.25
C THR A 486 21.36 -1.40 -26.44
N VAL A 487 22.46 -2.14 -26.36
CA VAL A 487 23.70 -1.71 -25.66
C VAL A 487 24.25 -0.42 -26.26
N GLY A 488 24.35 -0.33 -27.59
CA GLY A 488 24.90 0.85 -28.28
C GLY A 488 24.08 2.12 -28.09
N ALA A 489 22.79 1.99 -27.76
CA ALA A 489 21.89 3.11 -27.47
C ALA A 489 21.82 3.48 -25.98
N MET A 490 22.31 2.61 -25.08
CA MET A 490 22.27 2.82 -23.64
C MET A 490 23.43 3.70 -23.15
N THR A 491 23.20 4.37 -22.02
CA THR A 491 24.28 5.11 -21.35
C THR A 491 25.22 4.12 -20.66
N PRO A 492 26.52 4.10 -21.02
CA PRO A 492 27.48 3.21 -20.37
C PRO A 492 27.62 3.54 -18.87
N LEU A 493 27.94 2.52 -18.07
CA LEU A 493 28.35 2.72 -16.68
C LEU A 493 29.53 3.69 -16.61
N ALA A 494 29.54 4.55 -15.59
CA ALA A 494 30.69 5.39 -15.33
C ALA A 494 31.87 4.53 -14.85
N ALA A 495 33.11 5.03 -15.02
CA ALA A 495 34.30 4.30 -14.54
C ALA A 495 34.23 3.96 -13.04
N ALA A 496 33.62 4.83 -12.22
CA ALA A 496 33.43 4.59 -10.79
C ALA A 496 32.41 3.48 -10.46
N ASP A 497 31.63 3.04 -11.45
CA ASP A 497 30.64 1.96 -11.35
C ASP A 497 31.22 0.62 -11.86
N THR A 498 32.51 0.59 -12.21
CA THR A 498 33.24 -0.62 -12.59
C THR A 498 34.41 -0.82 -11.64
N THR A 499 34.55 -2.03 -11.11
CA THR A 499 35.69 -2.43 -10.28
C THR A 499 36.54 -3.43 -11.03
N ILE A 500 37.79 -3.05 -11.31
CA ILE A 500 38.82 -3.95 -11.83
C ILE A 500 39.99 -3.90 -10.85
N PRO A 501 40.25 -4.98 -10.09
CA PRO A 501 41.41 -5.05 -9.22
C PRO A 501 42.72 -4.78 -9.98
N LYS A 502 43.69 -4.23 -9.27
CA LYS A 502 44.96 -3.85 -9.88
C LYS A 502 45.67 -5.09 -10.45
N GLY A 503 46.06 -5.03 -11.72
CA GLY A 503 46.80 -6.11 -12.37
C GLY A 503 45.92 -7.25 -12.87
N THR A 504 44.60 -7.07 -12.90
CA THR A 504 43.65 -8.02 -13.48
C THR A 504 42.91 -7.43 -14.68
N ASP A 505 43.37 -6.27 -15.17
CA ASP A 505 42.94 -5.61 -16.41
C ASP A 505 43.86 -5.98 -17.58
N SER A 506 45.05 -6.50 -17.29
CA SER A 506 46.01 -6.92 -18.29
C SER A 506 46.78 -8.15 -17.84
N GLU A 507 46.84 -9.14 -18.72
CA GLU A 507 47.66 -10.33 -18.54
C GLU A 507 48.90 -10.23 -19.45
N LEU A 508 50.07 -10.52 -18.88
CA LEU A 508 51.35 -10.44 -19.58
C LEU A 508 52.11 -11.75 -19.41
N VAL A 509 52.61 -12.28 -20.53
CA VAL A 509 53.49 -13.45 -20.54
C VAL A 509 54.76 -13.16 -21.32
N ARG A 510 55.86 -13.77 -20.89
CA ARG A 510 57.12 -13.76 -21.66
C ARG A 510 57.06 -14.85 -22.71
N VAL A 511 57.55 -14.55 -23.92
CA VAL A 511 57.58 -15.50 -25.03
C VAL A 511 59.03 -15.87 -25.33
N ASP A 512 59.34 -17.17 -25.27
CA ASP A 512 60.64 -17.72 -25.66
C ASP A 512 60.67 -17.98 -27.16
N THR A 513 61.31 -17.08 -27.89
CA THR A 513 61.55 -17.18 -29.34
C THR A 513 62.90 -17.82 -29.68
N SER A 514 63.70 -18.20 -28.67
CA SER A 514 65.00 -18.86 -28.87
C SER A 514 64.86 -20.36 -29.13
N ASN A 515 63.76 -20.96 -28.67
CA ASN A 515 63.40 -22.35 -28.92
C ASN A 515 61.90 -22.49 -29.29
N PRO A 516 61.48 -21.93 -30.43
CA PRO A 516 60.08 -21.87 -30.80
C PRO A 516 59.56 -23.24 -31.26
N ILE A 517 58.25 -23.45 -31.11
CA ILE A 517 57.56 -24.59 -31.72
C ILE A 517 57.36 -24.25 -33.21
N PRO A 518 57.87 -25.08 -34.15
CA PRO A 518 57.62 -24.88 -35.56
C PRO A 518 56.12 -24.95 -35.84
N ILE A 519 55.55 -23.87 -36.37
CA ILE A 519 54.15 -23.82 -36.76
C ILE A 519 54.06 -24.40 -38.17
N THR A 520 53.62 -25.66 -38.34
CA THR A 520 53.25 -26.19 -39.65
C THR A 520 51.82 -25.75 -39.97
N ARG A 521 51.64 -24.52 -40.46
CA ARG A 521 50.33 -24.00 -40.91
C ARG A 521 50.40 -23.58 -42.37
N SER A 522 49.29 -23.76 -43.09
CA SER A 522 49.19 -23.36 -44.51
C SER A 522 49.25 -21.83 -44.65
N GLY A 523 49.89 -21.31 -45.71
CA GLY A 523 50.30 -19.90 -45.83
C GLY A 523 49.20 -18.83 -45.77
N ALA A 524 47.91 -19.19 -45.71
CA ALA A 524 46.80 -18.26 -45.47
C ALA A 524 46.59 -17.94 -43.99
N GLU A 525 46.92 -18.87 -43.08
CA GLU A 525 46.79 -18.65 -41.62
C GLU A 525 47.94 -17.78 -41.10
N ASP A 526 49.12 -17.89 -41.70
CA ASP A 526 50.29 -17.07 -41.35
C ASP A 526 50.07 -15.57 -41.63
N LEU A 527 49.14 -15.22 -42.52
CA LEU A 527 48.80 -13.82 -42.82
C LEU A 527 47.86 -13.19 -41.78
N ILE A 528 47.05 -14.00 -41.09
CA ILE A 528 46.13 -13.53 -40.03
C ILE A 528 46.86 -13.45 -38.68
N TYR A 529 47.86 -14.32 -38.46
CA TYR A 529 48.63 -14.40 -37.20
C TYR A 529 50.03 -13.75 -37.27
N GLY A 530 50.63 -13.60 -38.45
CA GLY A 530 51.95 -13.00 -38.67
C GLY A 530 51.94 -11.48 -38.82
N VAL A 531 50.78 -10.90 -39.15
CA VAL A 531 50.56 -9.45 -39.08
C VAL A 531 50.05 -9.14 -37.68
N GLY A 532 50.98 -8.92 -36.75
CA GLY A 532 50.64 -8.51 -35.39
C GLY A 532 49.57 -7.41 -35.38
N ALA A 533 48.52 -7.64 -34.60
CA ALA A 533 47.35 -6.78 -34.45
C ALA A 533 46.62 -6.43 -35.76
N ILE A 534 45.54 -7.17 -36.07
CA ILE A 534 44.46 -6.60 -36.89
C ILE A 534 43.94 -5.37 -36.12
N PRO A 535 44.01 -4.15 -36.67
CA PRO A 535 43.59 -2.95 -35.95
C PRO A 535 42.12 -3.07 -35.54
N VAL A 536 41.77 -2.56 -34.34
CA VAL A 536 40.40 -2.54 -33.80
C VAL A 536 39.36 -2.07 -34.83
N GLY A 537 39.72 -1.12 -35.70
CA GLY A 537 38.84 -0.63 -36.77
C GLY A 537 38.50 -1.67 -37.85
N VAL A 538 39.36 -2.65 -38.11
CA VAL A 538 39.13 -3.72 -39.10
C VAL A 538 38.26 -4.82 -38.49
N VAL A 539 38.49 -5.19 -37.22
CA VAL A 539 37.65 -6.16 -36.49
C VAL A 539 36.25 -5.58 -36.24
N GLN A 540 36.15 -4.30 -35.88
CA GLN A 540 34.87 -3.60 -35.73
C GLN A 540 34.14 -3.48 -37.07
N ALA A 541 34.84 -3.13 -38.16
CA ALA A 541 34.23 -3.08 -39.49
C ALA A 541 33.77 -4.46 -39.98
N LEU A 542 34.52 -5.53 -39.66
CA LEU A 542 34.13 -6.93 -39.92
C LEU A 542 32.87 -7.32 -39.14
N PHE A 543 32.81 -6.95 -37.85
CA PHE A 543 31.67 -7.23 -36.97
C PHE A 543 30.43 -6.44 -37.39
N ASP A 544 30.57 -5.14 -37.65
CA ASP A 544 29.47 -4.27 -38.10
C ASP A 544 28.95 -4.69 -39.49
N SER A 545 29.83 -5.17 -40.38
CA SER A 545 29.43 -5.71 -41.69
C SER A 545 28.71 -7.05 -41.58
N ALA A 546 29.13 -7.93 -40.66
CA ALA A 546 28.45 -9.20 -40.39
C ALA A 546 27.06 -8.98 -39.77
N VAL A 547 26.95 -8.05 -38.82
CA VAL A 547 25.69 -7.65 -38.19
C VAL A 547 24.74 -6.97 -39.19
N ALA A 548 25.25 -6.13 -40.10
CA ALA A 548 24.46 -5.53 -41.17
C ALA A 548 23.99 -6.56 -42.21
N LEU A 549 24.75 -7.63 -42.45
CA LEU A 549 24.34 -8.72 -43.33
C LEU A 549 23.28 -9.64 -42.70
N GLU A 550 23.39 -9.99 -41.42
CA GLU A 550 22.36 -10.77 -40.72
C GLU A 550 21.03 -10.00 -40.59
N ALA A 551 21.09 -8.67 -40.46
CA ALA A 551 19.90 -7.83 -40.45
C ALA A 551 19.20 -7.74 -41.83
N GLY A 552 19.87 -8.15 -42.92
CA GLY A 552 19.37 -8.03 -44.30
C GLY A 552 19.18 -9.34 -45.07
N ALA A 553 19.82 -10.44 -44.67
CA ALA A 553 19.82 -11.69 -45.43
C ALA A 553 19.12 -12.81 -44.65
N GLY A 554 17.86 -13.06 -44.99
CA GLY A 554 17.24 -14.34 -44.70
C GLY A 554 17.99 -15.46 -45.43
N ASP A 555 18.47 -16.41 -44.65
CA ASP A 555 19.05 -17.72 -45.00
C ASP A 555 20.21 -17.81 -46.01
N ALA A 556 21.27 -18.50 -45.55
CA ALA A 556 22.39 -19.09 -46.29
C ALA A 556 23.43 -18.15 -46.92
N VAL A 557 24.31 -17.58 -46.08
CA VAL A 557 25.63 -17.10 -46.54
C VAL A 557 26.69 -18.15 -46.18
N SER A 558 27.31 -18.77 -47.20
CA SER A 558 28.44 -19.68 -46.98
C SER A 558 29.70 -18.88 -46.62
N LEU A 559 30.57 -19.43 -45.75
CA LEU A 559 31.85 -18.82 -45.36
C LEU A 559 32.68 -18.34 -46.57
N ASN A 560 32.60 -19.05 -47.70
CA ASN A 560 33.30 -18.69 -48.95
C ASN A 560 32.77 -17.40 -49.58
N GLY A 561 31.46 -17.13 -49.49
CA GLY A 561 30.86 -15.88 -49.96
C GLY A 561 31.26 -14.68 -49.09
N LEU A 562 31.38 -14.89 -47.78
CA LEU A 562 31.83 -13.89 -46.83
C LEU A 562 33.30 -13.47 -47.09
N TYR A 563 34.17 -14.45 -47.34
CA TYR A 563 35.59 -14.24 -47.63
C TYR A 563 35.84 -13.52 -48.97
N THR A 564 35.02 -13.82 -49.99
CA THR A 564 35.12 -13.20 -51.33
C THR A 564 34.62 -11.75 -51.33
N SER A 565 33.58 -11.45 -50.55
CA SER A 565 33.06 -10.09 -50.34
C SER A 565 34.07 -9.20 -49.59
N LEU A 566 34.80 -9.78 -48.64
CA LEU A 566 35.86 -9.10 -47.90
C LEU A 566 37.05 -8.68 -48.78
N LEU A 567 37.48 -9.54 -49.70
CA LEU A 567 38.56 -9.26 -50.65
C LEU A 567 38.22 -8.21 -51.71
N THR A 568 36.94 -8.06 -52.04
CA THR A 568 36.46 -7.09 -53.03
C THR A 568 36.19 -5.72 -52.44
N THR A 569 35.80 -5.65 -51.16
CA THR A 569 35.46 -4.41 -50.46
C THR A 569 36.69 -3.72 -49.85
N TYR A 570 37.71 -4.48 -49.45
CA TYR A 570 38.99 -3.96 -48.94
C TYR A 570 40.14 -4.47 -49.81
N PRO A 571 40.48 -3.78 -50.92
CA PRO A 571 41.62 -4.18 -51.74
C PRO A 571 42.88 -4.13 -50.87
N PRO A 572 43.68 -5.20 -50.82
CA PRO A 572 44.76 -5.27 -49.85
C PRO A 572 45.81 -4.18 -50.09
N VAL A 573 46.27 -3.60 -48.98
CA VAL A 573 47.54 -2.86 -48.89
C VAL A 573 48.61 -3.72 -49.56
N ALA A 574 49.43 -3.11 -50.42
CA ALA A 574 50.30 -3.76 -51.42
C ALA A 574 51.16 -4.95 -50.93
N ALA A 575 51.33 -5.13 -49.62
CA ALA A 575 52.01 -6.26 -48.99
C ALA A 575 51.31 -7.63 -49.18
N VAL A 576 49.98 -7.70 -49.39
CA VAL A 576 49.30 -9.00 -49.61
C VAL A 576 49.46 -9.50 -51.06
N LYS A 577 49.70 -8.59 -52.01
CA LYS A 577 49.77 -8.96 -53.44
C LYS A 577 51.05 -9.73 -53.79
N SER A 578 52.15 -9.48 -53.08
CA SER A 578 53.43 -10.18 -53.29
C SER A 578 53.42 -11.62 -52.77
N SER A 579 52.58 -11.95 -51.79
CA SER A 579 52.52 -13.29 -51.20
C SER A 579 51.65 -14.26 -52.02
N ILE A 580 50.67 -13.73 -52.75
CA ILE A 580 49.76 -14.54 -53.59
C ILE A 580 50.43 -14.98 -54.90
N THR A 581 51.37 -14.19 -55.44
CA THR A 581 52.10 -14.57 -56.67
C THR A 581 53.13 -15.67 -56.44
N ALA A 582 53.55 -15.91 -55.20
CA ALA A 582 54.47 -16.99 -54.85
C ALA A 582 53.78 -18.35 -54.62
N ALA A 583 52.44 -18.37 -54.48
CA ALA A 583 51.66 -19.59 -54.26
C ALA A 583 50.96 -20.13 -55.53
N THR A 584 51.25 -19.55 -56.70
CA THR A 584 50.81 -20.04 -58.01
C THR A 584 51.98 -20.12 -59.00
N VAL A 585 52.97 -20.96 -58.68
CA VAL A 585 53.76 -21.78 -59.63
C VAL A 585 54.09 -23.09 -58.95
#